data_AF-A0A1W9G8A8-F1
#
_entry.id   AF-A0A1W9G8A8-F1
#
_cell.length_a   1.000
_cell.length_b   1.000
_cell.length_c   1.000
_cell.angle_alpha   90.00
_cell.angle_beta   90.00
_cell.angle_gamma   90.00
#
_symmetry.space_group_name_H-M   'P 1'
#
loop_
_entity.id
_entity.type
_entity.pdbx_description
1 polymer ?
#
loop_
_entity_poly.entity_id
_entity_poly.type
_entity_poly.pdbx_seq_one_letter_code
_entity_poly.pdbx_strand_id
1 'polypeptide(L)'
;MGFRIARSGGGHGDVVKYLASSQDDNLKQMSGHLGTLQSCRNNADYDLHVDRAERLPNVQLHVRQARLIIETVETCCKGSKRPQIIEAMKVFDDINKGRSRPGN
;
A
#
# COMPACT_ATOMS: atom_id res chain seq x y z
N MET A 1 9.42 14.00 -9.84
CA MET A 1 7.95 14.12 -9.64
C MET A 1 7.50 12.89 -8.87
N GLY A 2 7.25 13.03 -7.57
CA GLY A 2 6.75 11.94 -6.72
C GLY A 2 5.22 11.96 -6.62
N PHE A 3 4.63 10.82 -6.25
CA PHE A 3 3.20 10.71 -5.98
C PHE A 3 2.88 11.33 -4.60
N ARG A 4 1.76 12.06 -4.49
CA ARG A 4 1.32 12.61 -3.21
C ARG A 4 0.53 11.53 -2.47
N ILE A 5 1.11 10.97 -1.42
CA ILE A 5 0.42 10.08 -0.50
C ILE A 5 0.04 10.89 0.73
N ALA A 6 -1.22 10.86 1.15
CA ALA A 6 -1.65 11.52 2.37
C ALA A 6 -0.92 10.92 3.59
N ARG A 7 -0.50 11.73 4.58
CA ARG A 7 0.13 11.20 5.81
C ARG A 7 -0.89 10.68 6.83
N SER A 8 -2.18 10.91 6.60
CA SER A 8 -3.28 10.46 7.46
C SER A 8 -3.68 9.01 7.17
N GLY A 9 -4.69 8.47 7.87
CA GLY A 9 -5.24 7.14 7.61
C GLY A 9 -5.65 6.88 6.14
N GLY A 10 -5.91 7.94 5.37
CA GLY A 10 -6.18 7.87 3.92
C GLY A 10 -4.95 7.51 3.07
N GLY A 11 -3.73 7.74 3.56
CA GLY A 11 -2.48 7.42 2.85
C GLY A 11 -2.31 5.95 2.52
N HIS A 12 -2.80 5.07 3.39
CA HIS A 12 -2.80 3.63 3.12
C HIS A 12 -3.67 3.29 1.90
N GLY A 13 -4.82 3.94 1.76
CA GLY A 13 -5.70 3.77 0.61
C GLY A 13 -5.06 4.26 -0.70
N ASP A 14 -4.32 5.36 -0.65
CA ASP A 14 -3.58 5.86 -1.82
C ASP A 14 -2.49 4.87 -2.25
N VAL A 15 -1.73 4.33 -1.29
CA VAL A 15 -0.70 3.32 -1.57
C VAL A 15 -1.31 2.05 -2.17
N VAL A 16 -2.43 1.55 -1.62
CA VAL A 16 -3.15 0.38 -2.16
C VAL A 16 -3.53 0.62 -3.63
N LYS A 17 -4.09 1.79 -3.95
CA LYS A 17 -4.50 2.15 -5.32
C LYS A 17 -3.31 2.17 -6.27
N TYR A 18 -2.21 2.83 -5.89
CA TYR A 18 -1.01 2.89 -6.74
C TYR A 18 -0.40 1.50 -6.95
N LEU A 19 -0.29 0.67 -5.91
CA LEU A 19 0.22 -0.70 -6.03
C LEU A 19 -0.66 -1.56 -6.95
N ALA A 20 -1.98 -1.48 -6.82
CA ALA A 20 -2.92 -2.18 -7.69
C ALA A 20 -2.82 -1.72 -9.17
N SER A 21 -2.49 -0.45 -9.39
CA SER A 21 -2.36 0.13 -10.75
C SER A 21 -1.03 -0.14 -11.44
N SER A 22 -0.03 -0.68 -10.73
CA SER A 22 1.37 -0.77 -11.17
C SER A 22 1.65 -1.71 -12.36
N GLN A 23 0.65 -2.46 -12.83
CA GLN A 23 0.75 -3.54 -13.83
C GLN A 23 1.72 -4.70 -13.48
N ASP A 24 2.49 -4.62 -12.40
CA ASP A 24 3.33 -5.70 -11.89
C ASP A 24 2.53 -6.60 -10.94
N ASP A 25 2.54 -7.91 -11.20
CA ASP A 25 1.69 -8.86 -10.47
C ASP A 25 2.08 -9.00 -9.00
N ASN A 26 3.37 -8.85 -8.67
CA ASN A 26 3.83 -8.87 -7.29
C ASN A 26 3.30 -7.65 -6.54
N LEU A 27 3.39 -6.45 -7.14
CA LEU A 27 2.86 -5.23 -6.54
C LEU A 27 1.33 -5.26 -6.42
N LYS A 28 0.61 -5.82 -7.40
CA LYS A 28 -0.84 -6.05 -7.28
C LYS A 28 -1.17 -6.98 -6.12
N GLN A 29 -0.45 -8.08 -5.96
CA GLN A 29 -0.65 -8.99 -4.84
C GLN A 29 -0.38 -8.28 -3.49
N MET A 30 0.68 -7.47 -3.42
CA MET A 30 0.99 -6.69 -2.22
C MET A 30 -0.10 -5.66 -1.89
N SER A 31 -0.81 -5.12 -2.89
CA SER A 31 -1.96 -4.25 -2.63
C SER A 31 -3.07 -4.96 -1.83
N GLY A 32 -3.31 -6.23 -2.11
CA GLY A 32 -4.26 -7.07 -1.36
C GLY A 32 -3.81 -7.30 0.08
N HIS A 33 -2.53 -7.64 0.29
CA HIS A 33 -1.97 -7.80 1.64
C HIS A 33 -2.02 -6.51 2.46
N LEU A 34 -1.75 -5.36 1.82
CA LEU A 34 -1.83 -4.05 2.48
C LEU A 34 -3.28 -3.69 2.87
N GLY A 35 -4.27 -4.02 2.02
CA GLY A 35 -5.69 -3.86 2.33
C GLY A 35 -6.14 -4.71 3.52
N THR A 36 -5.64 -5.96 3.61
CA THR A 36 -5.87 -6.83 4.76
C THR A 36 -5.26 -6.24 6.04
N LEU A 37 -3.99 -5.78 5.99
CA LEU A 37 -3.35 -5.14 7.14
C LEU A 37 -4.07 -3.88 7.61
N GLN A 38 -4.56 -3.05 6.68
CA GLN A 38 -5.36 -1.87 7.00
C GLN A 38 -6.65 -2.28 7.72
N SER A 39 -7.34 -3.29 7.22
CA SER A 39 -8.58 -3.81 7.83
C SER A 39 -8.32 -4.39 9.22
N CYS A 40 -7.26 -5.19 9.36
CA CYS A 40 -6.83 -5.74 10.65
C CYS A 40 -6.46 -4.64 11.64
N ARG A 41 -5.78 -3.56 11.21
CA ARG A 41 -5.48 -2.40 12.08
C ARG A 41 -6.74 -1.66 12.51
N ASN A 42 -7.71 -1.50 11.63
CA ASN A 42 -8.97 -0.81 11.96
C ASN A 42 -9.84 -1.64 12.92
N ASN A 43 -9.82 -2.96 12.79
CA ASN A 43 -10.56 -3.90 13.63
C ASN A 43 -9.76 -4.36 14.86
N ALA A 44 -8.51 -3.94 14.97
CA ALA A 44 -7.65 -4.29 16.07
C ALA A 44 -8.03 -3.46 17.28
N ASP A 45 -8.70 -4.10 18.22
CA ASP A 45 -8.84 -3.61 19.59
C ASP A 45 -7.55 -3.92 20.38
N TYR A 46 -6.40 -3.49 19.84
CA TYR A 46 -5.13 -3.62 20.55
C TYR A 46 -5.05 -2.47 21.55
N ASP A 47 -5.23 -2.78 22.83
CA ASP A 47 -4.77 -1.92 23.90
C ASP A 47 -3.24 -1.83 23.80
N LEU A 48 -2.74 -0.69 23.30
CA LEU A 48 -1.32 -0.43 23.03
C LEU A 48 -0.46 -0.50 24.31
N HIS A 49 -1.09 -0.61 25.48
CA HIS A 49 -0.45 -0.78 26.79
C HIS A 49 -0.24 -2.25 27.20
N VAL A 50 -0.64 -3.22 26.36
CA VAL A 50 -0.42 -4.64 26.64
C VAL A 50 0.91 -5.09 26.04
N ASP A 51 1.95 -5.14 26.86
CA ASP A 51 3.32 -5.59 26.52
C ASP A 51 3.40 -7.00 25.88
N ARG A 52 2.31 -7.77 25.90
CA ARG A 52 2.21 -9.10 25.27
C ARG A 52 1.59 -9.11 23.87
N ALA A 53 1.05 -7.99 23.39
CA ALA A 53 0.36 -7.95 22.10
C ALA A 53 1.27 -8.39 20.94
N GLU A 54 2.57 -8.04 20.97
CA GLU A 54 3.55 -8.43 19.95
C GLU A 54 3.86 -9.93 19.89
N ARG A 55 3.56 -10.69 20.97
CA ARG A 55 3.74 -12.15 21.03
C ARG A 55 2.52 -12.90 20.52
N LEU A 56 1.43 -12.20 20.20
CA LEU A 56 0.24 -12.82 19.64
C LEU A 56 0.57 -13.29 18.21
N PRO A 57 0.28 -14.55 17.86
CA PRO A 57 0.56 -15.08 16.52
C PRO A 57 -0.01 -14.23 15.38
N ASN A 58 -1.16 -13.57 15.62
CA ASN A 58 -1.79 -12.67 14.65
C ASN A 58 -0.94 -11.42 14.40
N VAL A 59 -0.36 -10.83 15.45
CA VAL A 59 0.52 -9.65 15.34
C VAL A 59 1.82 -10.03 14.63
N GLN A 60 2.41 -11.18 14.93
CA GLN A 60 3.59 -11.69 14.22
C GLN A 60 3.32 -11.92 12.74
N LEU A 61 2.14 -12.45 12.39
CA LEU A 61 1.71 -12.61 11.00
C LEU A 61 1.59 -11.25 10.30
N HIS A 62 1.01 -10.25 10.95
CA HIS A 62 0.89 -8.90 10.41
C HIS A 62 2.26 -8.25 10.17
N VAL A 63 3.20 -8.38 11.12
CA VAL A 63 4.58 -7.89 10.98
C VAL A 63 5.28 -8.57 9.81
N ARG A 64 5.14 -9.90 9.67
CA ARG A 64 5.72 -10.65 8.55
C ARG A 64 5.14 -10.20 7.20
N GLN A 65 3.82 -9.98 7.13
CA GLN A 65 3.16 -9.46 5.93
C GLN A 65 3.65 -8.05 5.59
N ALA A 66 3.79 -7.17 6.58
CA ALA A 66 4.32 -5.81 6.37
C ALA A 66 5.76 -5.85 5.81
N ARG A 67 6.61 -6.73 6.36
CA ARG A 67 7.98 -6.92 5.87
C ARG A 67 8.01 -7.40 4.41
N LEU A 68 7.18 -8.37 4.05
CA LEU A 68 7.09 -8.87 2.68
C LEU A 68 6.68 -7.78 1.69
N ILE A 69 5.74 -6.91 2.08
CA ILE A 69 5.33 -5.75 1.26
C ILE A 69 6.52 -4.82 1.04
N ILE A 70 7.26 -4.45 2.09
CA ILE A 70 8.42 -3.56 1.99
C ILE A 70 9.48 -4.15 1.06
N GLU A 71 9.87 -5.41 1.28
CA GLU A 71 10.89 -6.10 0.47
C GLU A 71 10.49 -6.18 -1.01
N THR A 72 9.21 -6.47 -1.29
CA THR A 72 8.69 -6.53 -2.65
C THR A 72 8.71 -5.16 -3.33
N VAL A 73 8.25 -4.11 -2.62
CA VAL A 73 8.28 -2.73 -3.13
C VAL A 73 9.70 -2.28 -3.41
N GLU A 74 10.65 -2.54 -2.49
CA GLU A 74 12.05 -2.20 -2.69
C GLU A 74 12.66 -2.93 -3.90
N THR A 75 12.36 -4.22 -4.05
CA THR A 75 12.83 -5.03 -5.17
C THR A 75 12.30 -4.48 -6.48
N CYS A 76 11.00 -4.18 -6.57
CA CYS A 76 10.39 -3.59 -7.75
C CYS A 76 10.92 -2.16 -8.03
N CYS A 77 11.26 -1.40 -6.98
CA CYS A 77 11.85 -0.06 -7.11
C CYS A 77 13.32 -0.07 -7.56
N LYS A 78 14.03 -1.19 -7.37
CA LYS A 78 15.44 -1.37 -7.79
C LYS A 78 15.58 -2.26 -9.04
N GLY A 79 14.50 -2.92 -9.46
CA GLY A 79 14.49 -3.89 -10.55
C GLY A 79 14.35 -3.29 -11.95
N SER A 80 14.59 -4.11 -12.97
CA SER A 80 14.53 -3.73 -14.39
C SER A 80 13.13 -3.27 -14.86
N LYS A 81 12.06 -3.72 -14.19
CA LYS A 81 10.68 -3.33 -14.48
C LYS A 81 10.27 -1.97 -13.92
N ARG A 82 11.14 -1.31 -13.14
CA ARG A 82 10.87 -0.02 -12.50
C ARG A 82 10.30 1.04 -13.45
N PRO A 83 10.82 1.25 -14.69
CA PRO A 83 10.28 2.26 -15.60
C PRO A 83 8.81 2.00 -15.97
N GLN A 84 8.46 0.74 -16.23
CA GLN A 84 7.11 0.30 -16.61
C GLN A 84 6.13 0.52 -15.46
N ILE A 85 6.55 0.20 -14.23
CA ILE A 85 5.76 0.43 -13.02
C ILE A 85 5.46 1.92 -12.81
N ILE A 86 6.47 2.78 -13.00
CA ILE A 86 6.32 4.24 -12.87
C ILE A 86 5.34 4.77 -13.92
N GLU A 87 5.45 4.29 -15.16
CA GLU A 87 4.57 4.71 -16.25
C GLU A 87 3.12 4.31 -15.99
N ALA A 88 2.87 3.06 -15.58
CA ALA A 88 1.54 2.58 -15.21
C ALA A 88 0.91 3.43 -14.09
N MET A 89 1.68 3.77 -13.05
CA MET A 89 1.20 4.62 -11.95
C MET A 89 0.90 6.06 -12.39
N LYS A 90 1.68 6.62 -13.35
CA LYS A 90 1.42 7.95 -13.90
C LYS A 90 0.13 7.99 -14.72
N VAL A 91 -0.08 7.00 -15.60
CA VAL A 91 -1.31 6.87 -16.39
C VAL A 91 -2.53 6.82 -15.47
N PHE A 92 -2.44 6.06 -14.37
CA PHE A 92 -3.49 6.02 -13.36
C PHE A 92 -3.74 7.39 -12.70
N ASP A 93 -2.68 8.11 -12.32
CA ASP A 93 -2.80 9.44 -11.70
C ASP A 93 -3.44 10.47 -12.64
N ASP A 94 -3.07 10.45 -13.92
CA ASP A 94 -3.59 11.37 -14.94
C ASP A 94 -5.09 11.12 -15.21
N ILE A 95 -5.52 9.85 -15.27
CA ILE A 95 -6.95 9.48 -15.38
C ILE A 95 -7.75 10.03 -14.20
N ASN A 96 -7.22 9.94 -12.98
CA ASN A 96 -7.94 10.38 -11.77
C ASN A 96 -7.92 11.90 -11.58
N LYS A 97 -6.86 12.60 -12.02
CA LYS A 97 -6.81 14.06 -12.08
C LYS A 97 -7.82 14.63 -13.09
N GLY A 98 -8.00 13.96 -14.23
CA GLY A 98 -9.01 14.33 -15.23
C GLY A 98 -10.45 14.23 -14.73
N ARG A 99 -10.73 13.36 -13.75
CA ARG A 99 -12.05 13.19 -13.12
C ARG A 99 -12.35 14.18 -11.99
N SER A 100 -11.36 14.93 -11.51
CA SER A 100 -11.50 15.86 -10.37
C SER A 100 -11.78 17.31 -10.79
N ARG A 101 -12.11 17.58 -12.06
CA ARG A 101 -12.62 18.90 -12.45
C ARG A 101 -14.05 19.05 -11.90
N PRO A 102 -14.32 20.04 -11.02
CA PRO A 102 -15.63 20.20 -10.41
C PRO A 102 -16.63 20.62 -11.49
N GLY A 103 -17.72 19.87 -11.58
CA GLY A 103 -18.95 20.34 -12.21
C GLY A 103 -19.50 21.51 -11.41
N ASN A 104 -19.89 22.52 -12.19
CA ASN A 104 -20.53 23.80 -11.88
C ASN A 104 -21.54 23.78 -10.73
#